data_AF-A0A9Q1HJK7-F1
#
_entry.id   AF-A0A9Q1HJK7-F1
#
_cell.length_a   1.000
_cell.length_b   1.000
_cell.length_c   1.000
_cell.angle_alpha   90.00
_cell.angle_beta   90.00
_cell.angle_gamma   90.00
#
_symmetry.space_group_name_H-M   'P 1'
#
loop_
_entity.id
_entity.type
_entity.pdbx_description
1 polymer ?
#
loop_
_entity_poly.entity_id
_entity_poly.type
_entity_poly.pdbx_seq_one_letter_code
_entity_poly.pdbx_strand_id
1 'polypeptide(L)'
;MEFKRFSKDWDFMHGTSSPKYLQGNGLAERSVQTIKTMLKKAAASKQDLYKCLLIYRSTPIDDLGASPAQLLMSRRVRTNSPVSEKLLHPESLSRRKVQDSLKKRQASKAKYYDAHTKPLPKLRIGESVRMNRDGN
;
A
#
# COMPACT_ATOMS: atom_id res chain seq x y z
N MET A 1 26.79 -4.29 5.18
CA MET A 1 26.65 -4.13 6.66
C MET A 1 26.27 -2.71 7.08
N GLU A 2 26.40 -1.71 6.20
CA GLU A 2 26.05 -0.30 6.47
C GLU A 2 24.56 -0.10 6.84
N PHE A 3 23.63 -0.69 6.07
CA PHE A 3 22.19 -0.54 6.35
C PHE A 3 21.74 -1.18 7.67
N LYS A 4 22.40 -2.27 8.10
CA LYS A 4 22.14 -2.91 9.40
C LYS A 4 22.60 -2.03 10.57
N ARG A 5 23.67 -1.24 10.37
CA ARG A 5 24.11 -0.26 11.36
C ARG A 5 23.13 0.91 11.41
N PHE A 6 22.75 1.46 10.26
CA PHE A 6 21.71 2.47 10.15
C PHE A 6 20.40 2.07 10.84
N SER A 7 19.93 0.83 10.64
CA SER A 7 18.69 0.36 11.28
C SER A 7 18.81 0.27 12.81
N LYS A 8 20.00 -0.05 13.32
CA LYS A 8 20.27 -0.07 14.76
C LYS A 8 20.34 1.35 15.32
N ASP A 9 21.01 2.25 14.62
CA ASP A 9 21.19 3.64 15.06
C ASP A 9 19.86 4.42 15.06
N TRP A 10 18.96 4.10 14.12
CA TRP A 10 17.61 4.70 14.01
C TRP A 10 16.51 3.88 14.69
N ASP A 11 16.88 2.83 15.44
CA ASP A 11 15.99 1.98 16.23
C ASP A 11 14.76 1.44 15.46
N PHE A 12 14.98 0.90 14.26
CA PHE A 12 13.94 0.21 13.50
C PHE A 12 14.36 -1.19 13.07
N MET A 13 13.38 -2.10 13.01
CA MET A 13 13.60 -3.47 12.55
C MET A 13 13.67 -3.53 11.03
N HIS A 14 14.80 -4.02 10.51
CA HIS A 14 14.95 -4.31 9.08
C HIS A 14 14.47 -5.73 8.75
N GLY A 15 13.25 -5.84 8.22
CA GLY A 15 12.71 -7.11 7.70
C GLY A 15 13.16 -7.34 6.26
N THR A 16 13.88 -8.44 6.01
CA THR A 16 14.25 -8.88 4.65
C THR A 16 13.31 -9.98 4.18
N SER A 17 12.74 -9.83 2.97
CA SER A 17 11.99 -10.91 2.32
C SER A 17 12.87 -11.65 1.32
N SER A 18 12.52 -12.91 1.03
CA SER A 18 13.13 -13.64 -0.09
C SER A 18 12.88 -12.90 -1.41
N PRO A 19 13.86 -12.79 -2.32
CA PRO A 19 13.68 -12.16 -3.62
C PRO A 19 12.49 -12.71 -4.42
N LYS A 20 12.14 -13.98 -4.20
CA LYS A 20 11.06 -14.68 -4.90
C LYS A 20 9.67 -14.49 -4.25
N TYR A 21 9.58 -13.76 -3.13
CA TYR A 21 8.32 -13.49 -2.43
C TYR A 21 7.72 -12.13 -2.81
N LEU A 22 7.28 -12.01 -4.06
CA LEU A 22 6.74 -10.76 -4.63
C LEU A 22 5.47 -10.26 -3.92
N GLN A 23 4.68 -11.19 -3.36
CA GLN A 23 3.39 -10.88 -2.72
C GLN A 23 3.53 -9.93 -1.52
N GLY A 24 4.65 -10.01 -0.79
CA GLY A 24 4.90 -9.16 0.38
C GLY A 24 5.19 -7.69 0.04
N ASN A 25 5.67 -7.41 -1.17
CA ASN A 25 6.12 -6.06 -1.57
C ASN A 25 5.16 -5.34 -2.53
N GLY A 26 4.08 -5.99 -2.96
CA GLY A 26 3.17 -5.46 -3.99
C GLY A 26 2.55 -4.10 -3.64
N LEU A 27 2.31 -3.80 -2.36
CA LEU A 27 1.81 -2.49 -1.94
C LEU A 27 2.84 -1.38 -2.18
N ALA A 28 4.11 -1.62 -1.87
CA ALA A 28 5.18 -0.66 -2.09
C ALA A 28 5.37 -0.42 -3.60
N GLU A 29 5.41 -1.50 -4.40
CA GLU A 29 5.54 -1.42 -5.86
C GLU A 29 4.38 -0.64 -6.49
N ARG A 30 3.14 -0.92 -6.09
CA ARG A 30 1.97 -0.20 -6.57
C ARG A 30 1.99 1.27 -6.18
N SER A 31 2.49 1.58 -4.99
CA SER A 31 2.65 2.97 -4.53
C SER A 31 3.69 3.71 -5.39
N VAL A 32 4.85 3.10 -5.63
CA VAL A 32 5.88 3.66 -6.53
C VAL A 32 5.33 3.88 -7.93
N GLN A 33 4.56 2.92 -8.47
CA GLN A 33 3.91 3.07 -9.78
C GLN A 33 2.95 4.27 -9.82
N THR A 34 2.19 4.48 -8.74
CA THR A 34 1.23 5.59 -8.62
C THR A 34 1.95 6.93 -8.62
N ILE A 35 3.02 7.06 -7.81
CA ILE A 35 3.83 8.29 -7.75
C ILE A 35 4.55 8.57 -9.07
N LYS A 36 5.14 7.55 -9.71
CA LYS A 36 5.76 7.70 -11.04
C LYS A 36 4.75 8.18 -12.09
N THR A 37 3.54 7.65 -12.08
CA THR A 37 2.48 8.05 -13.01
C THR A 37 2.06 9.50 -12.76
N MET A 38 1.92 9.90 -11.49
CA MET A 38 1.62 11.27 -11.10
C MET A 38 2.72 12.25 -11.57
N LEU A 39 3.99 11.90 -11.36
CA LEU A 39 5.15 12.68 -11.80
C LEU A 39 5.12 12.91 -13.32
N LYS A 40 4.88 11.85 -14.11
CA LYS A 40 4.77 11.95 -15.57
C LYS A 40 3.65 12.90 -15.99
N LYS A 41 2.48 12.81 -15.35
CA LYS A 41 1.34 13.69 -15.62
C LYS A 41 1.64 15.14 -15.26
N ALA A 42 2.28 15.38 -14.11
CA ALA A 42 2.69 16.72 -13.67
C ALA A 42 3.66 17.37 -14.67
N ALA A 43 4.67 16.61 -15.12
CA ALA A 43 5.63 17.07 -16.12
C ALA A 43 4.94 17.41 -17.46
N ALA A 44 4.05 16.54 -17.95
CA ALA A 44 3.33 16.76 -19.20
C ALA A 44 2.41 18.00 -19.15
N SER A 45 1.82 18.29 -17.99
CA SER A 45 0.93 19.44 -17.78
C SER A 45 1.63 20.69 -17.23
N LYS A 46 2.98 20.66 -17.10
CA LYS A 46 3.80 21.72 -16.48
C LYS A 46 3.29 22.17 -15.11
N GLN A 47 2.73 21.25 -14.34
CA GLN A 47 2.22 21.48 -12.99
C GLN A 47 3.31 21.26 -11.94
N ASP A 48 3.21 21.98 -10.83
CA ASP A 48 4.08 21.80 -9.67
C ASP A 48 3.82 20.45 -8.97
N LEU A 49 4.88 19.67 -8.78
CA LEU A 49 4.83 18.37 -8.11
C LEU A 49 4.24 18.46 -6.70
N TYR A 50 4.55 19.51 -5.93
CA TYR A 50 4.03 19.66 -4.58
C TYR A 50 2.51 19.85 -4.57
N LYS A 51 1.95 20.50 -5.59
CA LYS A 51 0.50 20.61 -5.79
C LYS A 51 -0.12 19.26 -6.12
N CYS A 52 0.51 18.46 -7.00
CA CYS A 52 0.01 17.12 -7.31
C CYS A 52 0.01 16.20 -6.07
N LEU A 53 1.08 16.26 -5.27
CA LEU A 53 1.17 15.51 -4.01
C LEU A 53 0.13 15.98 -2.99
N LEU A 54 -0.12 17.29 -2.91
CA LEU A 54 -1.16 17.85 -2.05
C LEU A 54 -2.54 17.31 -2.44
N ILE A 55 -2.86 17.33 -3.74
CA ILE A 55 -4.11 16.79 -4.27
C ILE A 55 -4.23 15.32 -3.90
N TYR A 56 -3.23 14.49 -4.21
CA TYR A 56 -3.24 13.06 -3.88
C TYR A 56 -3.49 12.78 -2.39
N ARG A 57 -2.84 13.54 -1.50
CA ARG A 57 -3.04 13.38 -0.05
C ARG A 57 -4.43 13.80 0.41
N SER A 58 -5.07 14.72 -0.31
CA SER A 58 -6.39 15.27 0.01
C SER A 58 -7.56 14.52 -0.64
N THR A 59 -7.33 13.79 -1.74
CA THR A 59 -8.37 13.04 -2.45
C THR A 59 -8.77 11.78 -1.66
N PRO A 60 -10.06 11.57 -1.38
CA PRO A 60 -10.55 10.36 -0.74
C PRO A 60 -10.25 9.11 -1.58
N ILE A 61 -9.96 8.00 -0.91
CA ILE A 61 -9.86 6.68 -1.56
C ILE A 61 -11.28 6.12 -1.67
N ASP A 62 -11.74 5.81 -2.88
CA ASP A 62 -13.13 5.43 -3.19
C ASP A 62 -13.72 4.41 -2.21
N ASP A 63 -13.06 3.26 -2.02
CA ASP A 63 -13.56 2.18 -1.14
C ASP A 63 -13.56 2.54 0.36
N LEU A 64 -12.78 3.54 0.78
CA LEU A 64 -12.59 3.89 2.19
C LEU A 64 -13.33 5.17 2.59
N GLY A 65 -13.66 6.03 1.62
CA GLY A 65 -14.26 7.35 1.89
C GLY A 65 -13.37 8.32 2.65
N ALA A 66 -12.09 7.98 2.87
CA ALA A 66 -11.11 8.78 3.59
C ALA A 66 -9.86 9.01 2.73
N SER A 67 -9.28 10.21 2.83
CA SER A 67 -8.04 10.54 2.11
C SER A 67 -6.79 10.03 2.85
N PRO A 68 -5.64 9.88 2.15
CA PRO A 68 -4.39 9.49 2.80
C PRO A 68 -4.00 10.41 3.98
N ALA A 69 -4.23 11.72 3.86
CA ALA A 69 -3.97 12.65 4.96
C ALA A 69 -4.89 12.42 6.16
N GLN A 70 -6.17 12.12 5.93
CA GLN A 70 -7.09 11.81 7.03
C GLN A 70 -6.73 10.48 7.71
N LEU A 71 -6.29 9.47 6.96
CA LEU A 71 -5.86 8.19 7.52
C LEU A 71 -4.59 8.30 8.38
N LEU A 72 -3.68 9.21 8.02
CA LEU A 72 -2.40 9.40 8.71
C LEU A 72 -2.49 10.41 9.86
N MET A 73 -3.19 11.53 9.65
CA MET A 73 -3.18 12.69 10.55
C MET A 73 -4.55 12.94 11.21
N SER A 74 -5.56 12.13 10.92
CA SER A 74 -6.94 12.29 11.39
C SER A 74 -7.58 13.63 11.00
N ARG A 75 -7.04 14.39 10.04
CA ARG A 75 -7.55 15.71 9.64
C ARG A 75 -7.48 15.92 8.14
N ARG A 76 -8.25 16.87 7.61
CA ARG A 76 -8.08 17.32 6.23
C ARG A 76 -6.94 18.34 6.14
N VAL A 77 -6.15 18.24 5.07
CA VAL A 77 -5.14 19.24 4.74
C VAL A 77 -5.79 20.42 4.02
N ARG A 78 -5.28 21.63 4.24
CA ARG A 78 -5.75 22.82 3.53
C ARG A 78 -5.34 22.72 2.07
N THR A 79 -6.29 22.94 1.18
CA THR A 79 -6.07 22.98 -0.28
C THR A 79 -6.55 24.31 -0.84
N ASN A 80 -6.46 24.49 -2.17
CA ASN A 80 -6.98 25.68 -2.84
C ASN A 80 -8.52 25.73 -2.84
N SER A 81 -9.18 24.60 -2.53
CA SER A 81 -10.64 24.57 -2.41
C SER A 81 -11.05 25.05 -1.01
N PRO A 82 -12.07 25.91 -0.90
CA PRO A 82 -12.57 26.34 0.40
C PRO A 82 -13.09 25.13 1.18
N VAL A 83 -12.58 24.97 2.40
CA VAL A 83 -12.97 23.93 3.35
C VAL A 83 -13.33 24.59 4.67
N SER A 84 -14.40 24.10 5.32
CA SER A 84 -14.77 24.56 6.66
C SER A 84 -13.63 24.30 7.64
N GLU A 85 -13.32 25.32 8.46
CA GLU A 85 -12.26 25.26 9.48
C GLU A 85 -12.39 24.07 10.41
N LYS A 86 -13.63 23.69 10.79
CA LYS A 86 -13.93 22.53 11.63
C LYS A 86 -13.30 21.23 11.10
N LEU A 87 -13.20 21.07 9.78
CA LEU A 87 -12.66 19.88 9.12
C LEU A 87 -11.12 19.84 9.07
N LEU A 88 -10.46 20.96 9.36
CA LEU A 88 -9.00 21.05 9.43
C LEU A 88 -8.44 20.57 10.77
N HIS A 89 -9.30 20.48 11.79
CA HIS A 89 -8.99 19.89 13.07
C HIS A 89 -9.04 18.36 13.02
N PRO A 90 -8.28 17.65 13.87
CA PRO A 90 -8.35 16.20 13.97
C PRO A 90 -9.76 15.72 14.34
N GLU A 91 -10.30 14.84 13.50
CA GLU A 91 -11.53 14.10 13.69
C GLU A 91 -11.21 12.61 13.68
N SER A 92 -11.61 11.90 14.73
CA SER A 92 -11.31 10.47 14.84
C SER A 92 -12.06 9.66 13.79
N LEU A 93 -11.34 9.12 12.81
CA LEU A 93 -11.89 8.09 11.94
C LEU A 93 -12.07 6.79 12.73
N SER A 94 -13.21 6.12 12.52
CA SER A 94 -13.42 4.79 13.11
C SER A 94 -12.43 3.80 12.52
N ARG A 95 -11.39 3.47 13.29
CA ARG A 95 -10.36 2.49 12.92
C ARG A 95 -10.98 1.16 12.48
N ARG A 96 -12.03 0.72 13.19
CA ARG A 96 -12.76 -0.51 12.89
C ARG A 96 -13.37 -0.46 11.48
N LYS A 97 -14.10 0.60 11.15
CA LYS A 97 -14.69 0.76 9.81
C LYS A 97 -13.63 0.76 8.70
N VAL A 98 -12.53 1.48 8.90
CA VAL A 98 -11.41 1.52 7.94
C VAL A 98 -10.81 0.12 7.74
N GLN A 99 -10.54 -0.60 8.83
CA GLN A 99 -10.01 -1.96 8.78
C GLN A 99 -10.97 -2.93 8.09
N ASP A 100 -12.27 -2.83 8.38
CA ASP A 100 -13.28 -3.68 7.77
C ASP A 100 -13.37 -3.43 6.25
N SER A 101 -13.33 -2.17 5.80
CA SER A 101 -13.27 -1.83 4.38
C SER A 101 -12.00 -2.37 3.69
N LEU A 102 -10.84 -2.24 4.34
CA LEU A 102 -9.58 -2.78 3.82
C LEU A 102 -9.60 -4.32 3.70
N LYS A 103 -10.14 -5.00 4.71
CA LYS A 103 -10.33 -6.47 4.70
C LYS A 103 -11.26 -6.90 3.58
N LYS A 104 -12.40 -6.21 3.41
CA LYS A 104 -13.33 -6.48 2.29
C LYS A 104 -12.64 -6.32 0.95
N ARG A 105 -11.87 -5.25 0.76
CA ARG A 105 -11.09 -5.02 -0.46
C ARG A 105 -10.08 -6.15 -0.72
N GLN A 106 -9.33 -6.55 0.31
CA GLN A 106 -8.34 -7.61 0.19
C GLN A 106 -8.99 -8.97 -0.11
N ALA A 107 -10.11 -9.30 0.54
CA ALA A 107 -10.87 -10.51 0.27
C ALA A 107 -11.40 -10.54 -1.18
N SER A 108 -11.95 -9.44 -1.68
CA SER A 108 -12.38 -9.34 -3.08
C SER A 108 -11.21 -9.54 -4.04
N LYS A 109 -10.04 -8.93 -3.78
CA LYS A 109 -8.84 -9.12 -4.62
C LYS A 109 -8.33 -10.56 -4.59
N ALA A 110 -8.34 -11.21 -3.42
CA ALA A 110 -7.97 -12.61 -3.28
C ALA A 110 -8.86 -13.52 -4.13
N LYS A 111 -10.19 -13.33 -4.10
CA LYS A 111 -11.13 -14.10 -4.92
C LYS A 111 -10.79 -14.07 -6.42
N TYR A 112 -10.42 -12.91 -6.96
CA TYR A 112 -10.04 -12.79 -8.38
C TYR A 112 -8.67 -13.41 -8.67
N TYR A 113 -7.70 -13.24 -7.76
CA TYR A 113 -6.36 -13.80 -7.91
C TYR A 113 -6.39 -15.34 -7.87
N ASP A 114 -7.14 -15.91 -6.93
CA ASP A 114 -7.23 -17.36 -6.72
C ASP A 114 -8.22 -18.05 -7.66
N ALA A 115 -8.98 -17.30 -8.48
CA ALA A 115 -10.04 -17.86 -9.33
C ALA A 115 -9.53 -18.94 -10.31
N HIS A 116 -8.25 -18.85 -10.70
CA HIS A 116 -7.61 -19.78 -11.63
C HIS A 116 -6.67 -20.78 -10.94
N THR A 117 -6.58 -20.73 -9.60
CA THR A 117 -5.71 -21.59 -8.81
C THR A 117 -6.45 -22.86 -8.41
N LYS A 118 -5.88 -24.02 -8.73
CA LYS A 118 -6.40 -25.31 -8.27
C LYS A 118 -5.73 -25.69 -6.94
N PRO A 119 -6.47 -26.16 -5.93
CA PRO A 119 -5.86 -26.65 -4.70
C PRO A 119 -4.96 -27.84 -5.01
N LEU A 120 -3.76 -27.84 -4.44
CA LEU A 120 -2.84 -28.97 -4.56
C LEU A 120 -3.45 -30.20 -3.86
N PRO A 121 -3.38 -31.40 -4.47
CA PRO A 121 -3.78 -32.63 -3.80
C PRO A 121 -2.94 -32.87 -2.55
N LYS A 122 -3.55 -33.47 -1.51
CA LYS A 122 -2.86 -33.81 -0.27
C LYS A 122 -1.80 -34.87 -0.55
N LEU A 123 -0.55 -34.57 -0.17
CA LEU A 123 0.56 -35.51 -0.27
C LEU A 123 0.40 -36.65 0.73
N ARG A 124 0.74 -37.87 0.31
CA ARG A 124 0.75 -39.06 1.19
C ARG A 124 2.16 -39.30 1.72
N ILE A 125 2.24 -39.83 2.95
CA ILE A 125 3.52 -40.23 3.54
C ILE A 125 4.13 -41.34 2.66
N GLY A 126 5.37 -41.14 2.19
CA GLY A 126 6.07 -42.06 1.26
C GLY A 126 6.02 -41.64 -0.22
N GLU A 127 5.30 -40.58 -0.56
CA GLU A 127 5.21 -40.07 -1.93
C GLU A 127 6.51 -39.34 -2.35
N SER A 128 7.08 -39.72 -3.50
CA SER A 128 8.31 -39.10 -4.02
C SER A 128 8.01 -37.72 -4.61
N VAL A 129 8.47 -36.67 -3.93
CA VAL A 129 8.30 -35.27 -4.36
C VAL A 129 9.55 -34.80 -5.08
N ARG A 130 9.40 -34.28 -6.31
CA ARG A 130 10.48 -33.57 -7.00
C ARG A 130 10.50 -32.13 -6.53
N MET A 131 11.56 -31.73 -5.84
CA MET A 131 11.78 -30.34 -5.48
C MET A 131 12.55 -29.66 -6.61
N ASN A 132 12.00 -28.58 -7.15
CA ASN A 132 12.76 -27.74 -8.06
C ASN A 132 13.79 -26.93 -7.24
N ARG A 133 15.07 -27.26 -7.41
CA ARG A 133 16.17 -26.48 -6.83
C ARG A 133 16.51 -25.35 -7.79
N ASP A 134 15.73 -24.28 -7.78
CA ASP A 134 16.04 -23.09 -8.59
C ASP A 134 17.25 -22.34 -7.99
N GLY A 135 18.45 -22.72 -8.42
CA GLY A 135 19.71 -22.02 -8.20
C GLY A 135 20.09 -21.17 -9.41
N ASN A 136 19.86 -19.87 -9.32
CA ASN A 136 20.87 -18.80 -9.40
C ASN A 136 20.22 -17.49 -8.95
#